data_AF-A0A1B3ZHU1-F1
#
_entry.id   AF-A0A1B3ZHU1-F1
#
_cell.length_a   1.000
_cell.length_b   1.000
_cell.length_c   1.000
_cell.angle_alpha   90.00
_cell.angle_beta   90.00
_cell.angle_gamma   90.00
#
_symmetry.space_group_name_H-M   'P 1'
#
loop_
_entity.id
_entity.type
_entity.pdbx_description
1 polymer ?
#
loop_
_entity_poly.entity_id
_entity_poly.type
_entity_poly.pdbx_seq_one_letter_code
_entity_poly.pdbx_strand_id
1 'polypeptide(L)'
;MTISATATVPTESASKYLQQVCKHWQHNLAVEFTPDHGTIVFPKDARGADWPADALVTFDAREAGLDVRIDASSGEQLDGLKGAVARHLDRFAFREAPLPFDWKPA
;
A
#
# COMPACT_ATOMS: atom_id res chain seq x y z
N MET A 1 -10.18 3.22 16.91
CA MET A 1 -8.72 3.11 17.18
C MET A 1 -8.07 2.78 15.86
N THR A 2 -6.96 3.42 15.53
CA THR A 2 -6.20 3.12 14.31
C THR A 2 -5.13 2.08 14.65
N ILE A 3 -4.99 1.05 13.82
CA ILE A 3 -3.93 0.04 13.93
C ILE A 3 -3.09 0.16 12.67
N SER A 4 -1.78 0.34 12.86
CA SER A 4 -0.88 0.72 11.78
C SER A 4 0.25 -0.29 11.62
N ALA A 5 0.70 -0.47 10.38
CA ALA A 5 1.90 -1.22 10.07
C ALA A 5 2.73 -0.53 9.00
N THR A 6 4.04 -0.74 9.05
CA THR A 6 4.99 -0.26 8.06
C THR A 6 5.85 -1.39 7.52
N ALA A 7 6.29 -1.28 6.27
CA ALA A 7 7.27 -2.15 5.65
C ALA A 7 8.16 -1.33 4.73
N THR A 8 9.46 -1.63 4.70
CA THR A 8 10.39 -1.08 3.71
C THR A 8 10.70 -2.18 2.71
N VAL A 9 10.36 -1.92 1.45
CA VAL A 9 10.55 -2.88 0.35
C VAL A 9 11.82 -2.51 -0.40
N PRO A 10 12.90 -3.30 -0.33
CA PRO A 10 14.14 -3.01 -1.05
C PRO A 10 13.93 -3.16 -2.55
N THR A 11 14.14 -2.07 -3.28
CA THR A 11 14.06 -2.02 -4.76
C THR A 11 14.62 -0.69 -5.26
N GLU A 12 15.32 -0.71 -6.39
CA GLU A 12 15.77 0.50 -7.09
C GLU A 12 14.63 1.13 -7.94
N SER A 13 13.51 0.42 -8.09
CA SER A 13 12.35 0.84 -8.90
C SER A 13 11.22 1.43 -8.07
N ALA A 14 11.51 1.96 -6.87
CA ALA A 14 10.50 2.41 -5.90
C ALA A 14 9.49 3.41 -6.49
N SER A 15 9.98 4.50 -7.09
CA SER A 15 9.13 5.52 -7.73
C SER A 15 8.24 4.93 -8.83
N LYS A 16 8.78 4.00 -9.62
CA LYS A 16 8.05 3.37 -10.71
C LYS A 16 6.91 2.49 -10.17
N TYR A 17 7.19 1.65 -9.17
CA TYR A 17 6.19 0.75 -8.60
C TYR A 17 5.11 1.51 -7.84
N LEU A 18 5.47 2.55 -7.08
CA LEU A 18 4.53 3.47 -6.46
C LEU A 18 3.55 4.02 -7.50
N GLN A 19 4.06 4.63 -8.57
CA GLN A 19 3.22 5.24 -9.60
C GLN A 19 2.32 4.22 -10.31
N GLN A 20 2.82 2.99 -10.57
CA GLN A 20 2.03 1.95 -11.21
C GLN A 20 0.87 1.47 -10.32
N VAL A 21 1.13 1.26 -9.03
CA VAL A 21 0.11 0.88 -8.04
C VAL A 21 -0.92 1.99 -7.86
N CYS A 22 -0.48 3.24 -7.69
CA CYS A 22 -1.38 4.40 -7.59
C CYS A 22 -2.27 4.53 -8.83
N LYS A 23 -1.70 4.48 -10.04
CA LYS A 23 -2.48 4.53 -11.30
C LYS A 23 -3.45 3.37 -11.45
N HIS A 24 -3.12 2.19 -10.94
CA HIS A 24 -4.01 1.05 -10.98
C HIS A 24 -5.23 1.23 -10.07
N TRP A 25 -5.03 1.75 -8.87
CA TRP A 25 -6.10 1.90 -7.89
C TRP A 25 -6.92 3.18 -8.04
N GLN A 26 -6.40 4.23 -8.68
CA GLN A 26 -7.15 5.47 -8.94
C GLN A 26 -8.43 5.25 -9.77
N HIS A 27 -8.56 4.11 -10.45
CA HIS A 27 -9.76 3.76 -11.19
C HIS A 27 -10.99 3.54 -10.29
N ASN A 28 -10.78 3.11 -9.04
CA ASN A 28 -11.87 2.75 -8.13
C ASN A 28 -11.75 3.39 -6.74
N LEU A 29 -10.59 3.98 -6.42
CA LEU A 29 -10.27 4.54 -5.10
C LEU A 29 -9.83 5.99 -5.25
N ALA A 30 -9.96 6.76 -4.17
CA ALA A 30 -9.34 8.07 -4.07
C ALA A 30 -7.83 7.89 -3.90
N VAL A 31 -7.06 8.42 -4.85
CA VAL A 31 -5.60 8.28 -4.92
C VAL A 31 -4.99 9.63 -5.24
N GLU A 32 -3.97 10.01 -4.49
CA GLU A 32 -3.11 11.17 -4.79
C GLU A 32 -1.67 10.69 -4.84
N PHE A 33 -0.90 11.09 -5.86
CA PHE A 33 0.51 10.69 -5.95
C PHE A 33 1.37 11.65 -6.75
N THR A 34 2.65 11.65 -6.40
CA THR A 34 3.79 12.22 -7.13
C THR A 34 4.76 11.08 -7.47
N PRO A 35 5.89 11.35 -8.14
CA PRO A 35 6.92 10.32 -8.33
C PRO A 35 7.48 9.77 -7.01
N ASP A 36 7.44 10.54 -5.93
CA ASP A 36 8.15 10.20 -4.68
C ASP A 36 7.22 9.85 -3.53
N HIS A 37 5.92 10.16 -3.64
CA HIS A 37 4.94 9.97 -2.58
C HIS A 37 3.57 9.58 -3.14
N GLY A 38 2.84 8.71 -2.46
CA GLY A 38 1.49 8.31 -2.88
C GLY A 38 0.61 7.98 -1.68
N THR A 39 -0.66 8.40 -1.73
CA THR A 39 -1.67 8.08 -0.73
C THR A 39 -2.92 7.51 -1.38
N ILE A 40 -3.51 6.51 -0.73
CA ILE A 40 -4.63 5.74 -1.25
C ILE A 40 -5.62 5.50 -0.13
N VAL A 41 -6.83 6.02 -0.30
CA VAL A 41 -7.93 5.80 0.64
C VAL A 41 -8.67 4.52 0.23
N PHE A 42 -8.76 3.58 1.16
CA PHE A 42 -9.57 2.38 1.04
C PHE A 42 -10.87 2.58 1.84
N PRO A 43 -12.01 2.79 1.16
CA PRO A 43 -13.30 3.00 1.81
C PRO A 43 -13.65 1.85 2.75
N LYS A 44 -14.31 2.18 3.85
CA LYS A 44 -14.78 1.19 4.84
C LYS A 44 -15.73 0.16 4.24
N ASP A 45 -16.44 0.54 3.18
CA ASP A 45 -17.43 -0.25 2.46
C ASP A 45 -16.90 -0.85 1.13
N ALA A 46 -15.59 -0.78 0.90
CA ALA A 46 -14.97 -1.27 -0.32
C ALA A 46 -15.26 -2.77 -0.54
N ARG A 47 -15.77 -3.09 -1.74
CA ARG A 47 -16.08 -4.48 -2.17
C ARG A 47 -17.04 -5.24 -1.24
N GLY A 48 -17.99 -4.53 -0.62
CA GLY A 48 -18.99 -5.15 0.27
C GLY A 48 -18.47 -5.47 1.67
N ALA A 49 -17.30 -4.94 2.04
CA ALA A 49 -16.86 -4.92 3.42
C ALA A 49 -17.72 -3.93 4.24
N ASP A 50 -17.63 -4.00 5.57
CA ASP A 50 -18.16 -2.97 6.48
C ASP A 50 -17.18 -2.78 7.63
N TRP A 51 -16.08 -2.10 7.32
CA TRP A 51 -15.07 -1.76 8.32
C TRP A 51 -15.54 -0.60 9.20
N PRO A 52 -14.98 -0.47 10.43
CA PRO A 52 -15.29 0.66 11.31
C PRO A 52 -15.03 2.03 10.69
N ALA A 53 -13.97 2.17 9.88
CA ALA A 53 -13.63 3.39 9.15
C ALA A 53 -12.78 3.08 7.90
N ASP A 54 -12.57 4.12 7.09
CA ASP A 54 -11.66 4.06 5.95
C ASP A 54 -10.24 3.77 6.43
N ALA A 55 -9.46 3.13 5.56
CA ALA A 55 -8.03 2.94 5.76
C ALA A 55 -7.23 3.82 4.79
N LEU A 56 -6.02 4.17 5.19
CA LEU A 56 -5.08 4.92 4.38
C LEU A 56 -3.84 4.06 4.13
N VAL A 57 -3.42 3.96 2.87
CA VAL A 57 -2.13 3.40 2.50
C VAL A 57 -1.26 4.52 1.95
N THR A 58 -0.07 4.65 2.51
CA THR A 58 0.93 5.65 2.11
C THR A 58 2.17 4.93 1.57
N PHE A 59 2.72 5.49 0.50
CA PHE A 59 3.93 5.04 -0.15
C PHE A 59 4.92 6.20 -0.21
N ASP A 60 6.17 5.94 0.12
CA ASP A 60 7.27 6.90 0.00
C ASP A 60 8.44 6.23 -0.74
N ALA A 61 8.75 6.74 -1.92
CA ALA A 61 9.88 6.25 -2.69
C ALA A 61 11.19 6.81 -2.12
N ARG A 62 12.16 5.92 -1.94
CA ARG A 62 13.54 6.23 -1.57
C ARG A 62 14.46 5.66 -2.65
N GLU A 63 15.72 6.07 -2.62
CA GLU A 63 16.74 5.61 -3.58
C GLU A 63 16.92 4.07 -3.57
N ALA A 64 16.88 3.45 -2.39
CA ALA A 64 17.12 2.01 -2.21
C ALA A 64 15.88 1.20 -1.79
N GLY A 65 14.69 1.82 -1.79
CA GLY A 65 13.48 1.11 -1.39
C GLY A 65 12.20 1.93 -1.42
N LEU A 66 11.09 1.23 -1.30
CA LEU A 66 9.76 1.79 -1.18
C LEU A 66 9.26 1.59 0.24
N ASP A 67 9.12 2.68 0.99
CA ASP A 67 8.48 2.65 2.30
C ASP A 67 6.96 2.58 2.10
N VAL A 68 6.31 1.69 2.85
CA VAL A 68 4.87 1.48 2.81
C VAL A 68 4.34 1.59 4.23
N ARG A 69 3.30 2.39 4.42
CA ARG A 69 2.55 2.49 5.67
C ARG A 69 1.08 2.19 5.41
N ILE A 70 0.45 1.45 6.31
CA ILE A 70 -0.99 1.20 6.31
C ILE A 70 -1.53 1.68 7.66
N ASP A 71 -2.52 2.55 7.62
CA ASP A 71 -3.32 2.97 8.76
C ASP A 71 -4.73 2.42 8.58
N ALA A 72 -5.10 1.40 9.37
CA ALA A 72 -6.37 0.72 9.28
C ALA A 72 -7.23 0.93 10.53
N SER A 73 -8.53 0.70 10.40
CA SER A 73 -9.50 0.83 11.48
C SER A 73 -9.70 -0.44 12.32
N SER A 74 -9.21 -1.59 11.83
CA SER A 74 -9.23 -2.89 12.52
C SER A 74 -8.05 -3.77 12.11
N GLY A 75 -7.74 -4.80 12.90
CA GLY A 75 -6.65 -5.74 12.60
C GLY A 75 -6.94 -6.58 11.35
N GLU A 76 -8.19 -6.99 11.14
CA GLU A 76 -8.61 -7.72 9.95
C GLU A 76 -8.49 -6.86 8.68
N GLN A 77 -8.86 -5.57 8.75
CA GLN A 77 -8.68 -4.64 7.65
C GLN A 77 -7.18 -4.45 7.34
N LEU A 78 -6.35 -4.33 8.38
CA LEU A 78 -4.90 -4.22 8.24
C LEU A 78 -4.30 -5.45 7.53
N ASP A 79 -4.63 -6.66 7.98
CA ASP A 79 -4.07 -7.88 7.39
C ASP A 79 -4.57 -8.12 5.95
N GLY A 80 -5.83 -7.77 5.67
CA GLY A 80 -6.36 -7.74 4.31
C GLY A 80 -5.59 -6.77 3.40
N LEU A 81 -5.30 -5.57 3.91
CA LEU A 81 -4.56 -4.55 3.15
C LEU A 81 -3.08 -4.91 2.95
N LYS A 82 -2.39 -5.49 3.94
CA LYS A 82 -1.01 -6.00 3.77
C LYS A 82 -0.93 -6.96 2.59
N GLY A 83 -1.87 -7.91 2.53
CA GLY A 83 -1.94 -8.88 1.43
C GLY A 83 -2.34 -8.26 0.10
N ALA A 84 -3.24 -7.27 0.09
CA ALA A 84 -3.61 -6.56 -1.12
C ALA A 84 -2.43 -5.76 -1.69
N VAL A 85 -1.73 -5.00 -0.85
CA VAL A 85 -0.58 -4.17 -1.24
C VAL A 85 0.56 -5.04 -1.80
N ALA A 86 0.94 -6.10 -1.09
CA ALA A 86 2.00 -7.01 -1.54
C ALA A 86 1.71 -7.61 -2.93
N ARG A 87 0.49 -8.15 -3.13
CA ARG A 87 0.10 -8.76 -4.41
C ARG A 87 0.10 -7.79 -5.59
N HIS A 88 -0.27 -6.52 -5.38
CA HIS A 88 -0.29 -5.53 -6.46
C HIS A 88 1.11 -5.02 -6.76
N LEU A 89 1.95 -4.78 -5.75
CA LEU A 89 3.35 -4.44 -5.96
C LEU A 89 4.09 -5.56 -6.69
N ASP A 90 3.95 -6.83 -6.26
CA ASP A 90 4.57 -7.98 -6.93
C ASP A 90 4.12 -8.14 -8.39
N ARG A 91 2.86 -7.84 -8.69
CA ARG A 91 2.34 -7.89 -10.07
C ARG A 91 3.06 -6.89 -10.98
N PHE A 92 3.37 -5.69 -10.49
CA PHE A 92 4.10 -4.68 -11.26
C PHE A 92 5.61 -4.92 -11.26
N ALA A 93 6.13 -5.42 -10.14
CA ALA A 93 7.52 -5.79 -9.95
C ALA A 93 7.83 -7.23 -10.39
N PHE A 94 7.16 -7.74 -11.44
CA PHE A 94 7.23 -9.15 -11.83
C PHE A 94 8.65 -9.71 -12.11
N ARG A 95 9.65 -8.83 -12.31
CA ARG A 95 11.06 -9.21 -12.48
C ARG A 95 11.84 -9.34 -11.15
N GLU A 96 11.37 -8.68 -10.10
CA GLU A 96 11.95 -8.67 -8.74
C GLU A 96 11.10 -9.45 -7.74
N ALA A 97 9.85 -9.75 -8.10
CA ALA A 97 8.89 -10.43 -7.24
C ALA A 97 9.32 -11.88 -6.91
N PRO A 98 9.00 -12.38 -5.70
CA PRO A 98 8.28 -11.68 -4.64
C PRO A 98 9.16 -10.68 -3.90
N LEU A 99 8.67 -9.45 -3.74
CA LEU A 99 9.35 -8.42 -2.96
C LEU A 99 9.26 -8.76 -1.47
N PRO A 100 10.31 -8.55 -0.67
CA PRO A 100 10.25 -8.84 0.76
C PRO A 100 9.52 -7.71 1.50
N PHE A 101 8.38 -8.05 2.11
CA PHE A 101 7.62 -7.15 2.99
C PHE A 101 7.81 -7.57 4.46
N ASP A 102 8.77 -6.96 5.14
CA ASP A 102 8.97 -7.13 6.58
C ASP A 102 8.05 -6.16 7.36
N TRP A 103 6.77 -6.53 7.47
CA TRP A 103 5.76 -5.71 8.16
C TRP A 103 6.02 -5.60 9.65
N LYS A 104 6.06 -4.37 10.17
CA LYS A 104 6.23 -4.04 11.58
C LYS A 104 5.05 -3.22 12.08
N PRO A 105 4.64 -3.37 13.36
CA PRO A 105 3.75 -2.42 14.00
C PRO A 105 4.34 -1.01 13.91
N ALA A 106 3.50 -0.02 13.60
CA ALA A 106 3.91 1.37 13.41
C ALA A 106 3.42 2.29 14.53
#